data_AF-A0A6H1RF27-F1
#
_entry.id   AF-A0A6H1RF27-F1
#
_cell.length_a   1.000
_cell.length_b   1.000
_cell.length_c   1.000
_cell.angle_alpha   90.00
_cell.angle_beta   90.00
_cell.angle_gamma   90.00
#
_symmetry.space_group_name_H-M   'P 1'
#
loop_
_entity.id
_entity.type
_entity.pdbx_description
1 polymer ?
#
loop_
_entity_poly.entity_id
_entity_poly.type
_entity_poly.pdbx_seq_one_letter_code
_entity_poly.pdbx_strand_id
1 'polypeptide(L)'
;MSERRVAVVTGAARGIGAAVVRRLSRAGWSVVAVDRCTDMLCATAKLYGLADPEELAQHQLVRRLLAPEEVAEAVAWVCSPESAAVTGSVVHADGGFAG
;
A
#
# COMPACT_ATOMS: atom_id res chain seq x y z
N MET A 1 -5.16 -27.01 14.40
CA MET A 1 -5.78 -25.66 14.41
C MET A 1 -4.96 -24.82 13.44
N SER A 2 -5.57 -24.20 12.43
CA SER A 2 -4.86 -23.26 11.56
C SER A 2 -4.46 -22.04 12.41
N GLU A 3 -3.16 -21.76 12.54
CA GLU A 3 -2.69 -20.55 13.20
C GLU A 3 -3.23 -19.34 12.46
N ARG A 4 -3.95 -18.47 13.18
CA ARG A 4 -4.50 -17.25 12.62
C ARG A 4 -3.34 -16.28 12.38
N ARG A 5 -3.09 -15.93 11.11
CA ARG A 5 -2.01 -15.02 10.73
C ARG A 5 -2.26 -13.61 11.27
N VAL A 6 -1.19 -12.95 11.74
CA VAL A 6 -1.25 -11.59 12.31
C VAL A 6 -0.41 -10.64 11.45
N ALA A 7 -0.95 -9.46 11.16
CA ALA A 7 -0.23 -8.38 10.47
C ALA A 7 -0.33 -7.08 11.27
N VAL A 8 0.74 -6.29 11.28
CA VAL A 8 0.74 -4.91 11.80
C VAL A 8 0.81 -3.97 10.61
N VAL A 9 -0.11 -3.00 10.55
CA VAL A 9 -0.14 -1.98 9.49
C VAL A 9 0.01 -0.61 10.13
N THR A 10 1.08 0.11 9.79
CA THR A 10 1.32 1.50 10.20
C THR A 10 0.81 2.47 9.14
N GLY A 11 0.18 3.58 9.53
CA GLY A 11 -0.48 4.49 8.58
C GLY A 11 -1.88 3.98 8.15
N ALA A 12 -2.52 3.19 9.01
CA ALA A 12 -3.76 2.47 8.75
C ALA A 12 -5.05 3.32 8.63
N ALA A 13 -5.06 4.59 9.03
CA ALA A 13 -6.29 5.36 9.16
C ALA A 13 -6.86 5.85 7.83
N ARG A 14 -6.05 5.95 6.76
CA ARG A 14 -6.49 6.42 5.44
C ARG A 14 -5.62 5.89 4.29
N GLY A 15 -6.03 6.19 3.05
CA GLY A 15 -5.26 5.88 1.85
C GLY A 15 -4.87 4.40 1.75
N ILE A 16 -3.64 4.13 1.34
CA ILE A 16 -3.09 2.79 1.13
C ILE A 16 -3.16 1.94 2.40
N GLY A 17 -2.78 2.47 3.56
CA GLY A 17 -2.80 1.71 4.81
C GLY A 17 -4.19 1.23 5.19
N ALA A 18 -5.22 2.07 5.01
CA ALA A 18 -6.61 1.66 5.23
C ALA A 18 -7.07 0.57 4.25
N ALA A 19 -6.66 0.66 2.98
CA ALA A 19 -6.96 -0.37 1.97
C ALA A 19 -6.30 -1.71 2.31
N VAL A 20 -5.03 -1.69 2.74
CA VAL A 20 -4.29 -2.88 3.22
C VAL A 20 -4.99 -3.53 4.41
N VAL A 21 -5.37 -2.74 5.43
CA VAL A 21 -6.08 -3.27 6.61
C VAL A 21 -7.38 -3.96 6.19
N ARG A 22 -8.20 -3.32 5.34
CA ARG A 22 -9.45 -3.89 4.85
C ARG A 22 -9.21 -5.20 4.09
N ARG A 23 -8.20 -5.22 3.22
CA ARG A 23 -7.91 -6.37 2.37
C ARG A 23 -7.41 -7.58 3.16
N LEU A 24 -6.48 -7.39 4.08
CA LEU A 24 -5.95 -8.47 4.94
C LEU A 24 -7.03 -8.97 5.91
N SER A 25 -7.85 -8.07 6.46
CA SER A 25 -8.97 -8.46 7.33
C SER A 25 -9.99 -9.33 6.58
N ARG A 26 -10.33 -8.98 5.33
CA ARG A 26 -11.20 -9.81 4.45
C ARG A 26 -10.58 -11.18 4.14
N ALA A 27 -9.26 -11.27 4.11
CA ALA A 27 -8.53 -12.54 3.94
C ALA A 27 -8.47 -13.39 5.23
N GLY A 28 -9.10 -12.95 6.33
CA GLY A 28 -9.15 -13.70 7.59
C GLY A 28 -7.96 -13.48 8.53
N TRP A 29 -7.12 -12.50 8.25
CA TRP A 29 -5.98 -12.16 9.11
C TRP A 29 -6.44 -11.35 10.34
N SER A 30 -5.72 -11.48 11.46
CA SER A 30 -5.82 -10.52 12.56
C SER A 30 -4.92 -9.34 12.28
N VAL A 31 -5.49 -8.15 12.13
CA VAL A 31 -4.73 -6.96 11.76
C VAL A 31 -4.67 -6.00 12.93
N VAL A 32 -3.45 -5.66 13.35
CA VAL A 32 -3.18 -4.57 14.30
C VAL A 32 -2.95 -3.30 13.49
N ALA A 33 -4.00 -2.48 13.40
CA ALA A 33 -3.97 -1.21 12.71
C ALA A 33 -3.40 -0.11 13.63
N VAL A 34 -2.29 0.50 13.22
CA VAL A 34 -1.59 1.55 13.97
C VAL A 34 -1.52 2.79 13.09
N ASP A 35 -1.90 3.94 13.63
CA ASP A 35 -1.85 5.19 12.87
C ASP A 35 -1.48 6.37 13.77
N ARG A 36 -0.77 7.33 13.19
CA ARG A 36 -0.59 8.67 13.74
C ARG A 36 -1.21 9.65 12.75
N CYS A 37 -2.45 10.02 13.02
CA CYS A 37 -3.18 10.95 12.18
C CYS A 37 -2.70 12.38 12.50
N THR A 38 -1.64 12.83 11.83
CA THR A 38 -1.14 14.21 11.91
C THR A 38 -1.30 14.94 10.57
N ASP A 39 -1.47 16.27 10.61
CA ASP A 39 -1.66 17.15 9.44
C ASP A 39 -0.54 17.10 8.38
N MET A 40 0.59 16.46 8.68
CA MET A 40 1.79 16.30 7.85
C MET A 40 1.54 15.70 6.46
N LEU A 41 0.52 14.84 6.30
CA LEU A 41 0.24 14.21 4.99
C LEU A 41 -0.17 15.24 3.92
N CYS A 42 -0.84 16.32 4.32
CA CYS A 42 -1.19 17.42 3.43
C CYS A 42 0.02 18.31 3.08
N ALA A 43 1.07 18.30 3.90
CA ALA A 43 2.31 19.04 3.64
C ALA A 43 3.20 18.33 2.61
N THR A 44 3.24 17.00 2.62
CA THR A 44 4.06 16.21 1.69
C THR A 44 3.66 16.39 0.22
N ALA A 45 2.37 16.52 -0.10
CA ALA A 45 1.91 16.79 -1.46
C ALA A 45 2.42 18.15 -2.00
N LYS A 46 2.54 19.16 -1.12
CA LYS A 46 3.07 20.48 -1.49
C LYS A 46 4.58 20.47 -1.74
N LEU A 47 5.33 19.51 -1.17
CA LEU A 47 6.78 19.39 -1.36
C LEU A 47 7.17 19.09 -2.81
N TYR A 48 6.28 18.48 -3.58
CA TYR A 48 6.53 18.14 -4.98
C TYR A 48 6.19 19.29 -5.95
N GLY A 49 5.66 20.42 -5.47
CA GLY A 49 5.41 21.61 -6.29
C GLY A 49 4.40 21.42 -7.44
N LEU A 50 3.64 20.33 -7.44
CA LEU A 50 2.69 20.02 -8.50
C LEU A 50 1.39 20.82 -8.34
N ALA A 51 0.85 21.31 -9.46
CA ALA A 51 -0.44 22.00 -9.49
C ALA A 51 -1.60 20.99 -9.47
N ASP A 52 -1.40 19.81 -10.05
CA ASP A 52 -2.35 18.70 -10.07
C ASP A 52 -1.66 17.36 -9.72
N PRO A 53 -2.13 16.60 -8.72
CA PRO A 53 -1.63 15.26 -8.40
C PRO A 53 -1.69 14.27 -9.57
N GLU A 54 -2.58 14.47 -10.55
CA GLU A 54 -2.64 13.64 -11.77
C GLU A 54 -1.37 13.75 -12.63
N GLU A 55 -0.57 14.81 -12.47
CA GLU A 55 0.72 14.93 -13.15
C GLU A 55 1.68 13.79 -12.77
N LEU A 56 1.53 13.19 -11.57
CA LEU A 56 2.31 12.02 -11.16
C LEU A 56 2.02 10.78 -12.02
N ALA A 57 0.84 10.68 -12.64
CA ALA A 57 0.48 9.56 -13.49
C ALA A 57 1.36 9.48 -14.75
N GLN A 58 1.92 10.62 -15.20
CA GLN A 58 2.77 10.68 -16.40
C GLN A 58 4.10 9.96 -16.22
N HIS A 59 4.56 9.81 -14.97
CA HIS A 59 5.79 9.12 -14.63
C HIS A 59 5.61 7.62 -14.41
N GLN A 60 4.39 7.10 -14.56
CA GLN A 60 4.08 5.67 -14.46
C GLN A 60 3.88 5.08 -15.86
N LEU A 61 4.36 3.87 -16.10
CA LEU A 61 4.11 3.15 -17.35
C LEU A 61 2.61 2.88 -17.57
N VAL A 62 1.84 2.72 -16.50
CA VAL A 62 0.38 2.52 -16.56
C VAL A 62 -0.42 3.80 -16.86
N ARG A 63 0.23 4.98 -16.86
CA ARG A 63 -0.36 6.29 -17.25
C ARG A 63 -1.63 6.69 -16.50
N ARG A 64 -1.79 6.24 -15.26
CA ARG A 64 -2.89 6.61 -14.37
C ARG A 64 -2.42 6.49 -12.93
N LEU A 65 -3.08 7.18 -12.01
CA LEU A 65 -2.87 6.94 -10.59
C LEU A 65 -3.32 5.52 -10.20
N LEU A 66 -2.55 4.89 -9.32
CA LEU A 66 -2.95 3.63 -8.70
C LEU A 66 -4.01 3.90 -7.64
N ALA A 67 -5.05 3.04 -7.63
CA ALA A 67 -5.97 2.99 -6.51
C ALA A 67 -5.26 2.40 -5.28
N PRO A 68 -5.57 2.86 -4.05
CA PRO A 68 -5.06 2.29 -2.81
C PRO A 68 -5.23 0.76 -2.73
N GLU A 69 -6.31 0.25 -3.29
CA GLU A 69 -6.64 -1.18 -3.34
C GLU A 69 -5.63 -1.97 -4.18
N GLU A 70 -5.07 -1.41 -5.24
CA GLU A 70 -4.07 -2.10 -6.08
C GLU A 70 -2.77 -2.34 -5.31
N VAL A 71 -2.34 -1.36 -4.53
CA VAL A 71 -1.19 -1.52 -3.62
C VAL A 71 -1.51 -2.53 -2.52
N ALA A 72 -2.76 -2.53 -2.02
CA ALA A 72 -3.20 -3.49 -1.02
C ALA A 72 -3.21 -4.94 -1.53
N GLU A 73 -3.58 -5.18 -2.80
CA GLU A 73 -3.49 -6.51 -3.41
C GLU A 73 -2.03 -6.98 -3.54
N ALA A 74 -1.11 -6.09 -3.91
CA ALA A 74 0.32 -6.43 -3.96
C ALA A 74 0.85 -6.82 -2.57
N VAL A 75 0.49 -6.06 -1.52
CA VAL A 75 0.83 -6.40 -0.13
C VAL A 75 0.21 -7.73 0.28
N ALA A 76 -1.06 -7.96 -0.04
CA ALA A 76 -1.74 -9.21 0.29
C ALA A 76 -1.07 -10.42 -0.38
N TRP A 77 -0.61 -10.28 -1.62
CA TRP A 77 0.17 -11.31 -2.32
C TRP A 77 1.54 -11.56 -1.66
N VAL A 78 2.29 -10.52 -1.29
CA VAL A 78 3.56 -10.69 -0.56
C VAL A 78 3.36 -11.39 0.80
N CYS A 79 2.19 -11.23 1.41
CA CYS A 79 1.83 -11.91 2.65
C CYS A 79 1.26 -13.33 2.45
N SER A 80 0.99 -13.75 1.21
CA SER A 80 0.30 -15.02 0.92
C SER A 80 1.28 -16.19 0.74
N PRO A 81 0.82 -17.46 0.85
CA PRO A 81 1.68 -18.63 0.61
C PRO A 81 2.32 -18.65 -0.78
N GLU A 82 1.67 -18.07 -1.78
CA GLU A 82 2.08 -18.09 -3.18
C GLU A 82 3.38 -17.31 -3.43
N SER A 83 3.74 -16.39 -2.54
CA SER A 83 4.99 -15.62 -2.61
C SER A 83 6.12 -16.19 -1.75
N ALA A 84 6.04 -17.46 -1.31
CA ALA A 84 7.00 -18.06 -0.37
C ALA A 84 8.48 -17.99 -0.79
N ALA A 85 8.78 -17.90 -2.10
CA ALA A 85 10.14 -17.75 -2.61
C ALA A 85 10.64 -16.30 -2.65
N VAL A 86 9.76 -15.31 -2.42
CA VAL A 86 10.08 -13.89 -2.45
C VAL A 86 10.60 -13.46 -1.09
N THR A 87 11.92 -13.36 -0.97
CA THR A 87 12.60 -12.96 0.28
C THR A 87 13.83 -12.12 -0.03
N GLY A 88 14.15 -11.17 0.84
CA GLY A 88 15.28 -10.24 0.63
C GLY A 88 15.11 -9.28 -0.56
N SER A 89 13.89 -9.15 -1.09
CA SER A 89 13.58 -8.40 -2.31
C SER A 89 12.73 -7.17 -2.03
N VAL A 90 12.88 -6.15 -2.87
CA VAL A 90 11.96 -5.01 -2.96
C VAL A 90 10.92 -5.32 -4.04
N VAL A 91 9.64 -5.30 -3.68
CA VAL A 91 8.53 -5.48 -4.64
C VAL A 91 7.95 -4.11 -4.98
N HIS A 92 8.06 -3.72 -6.25
CA HIS A 92 7.55 -2.43 -6.73
C HIS A 92 6.06 -2.55 -7.10
N ALA A 93 5.22 -1.80 -6.38
CA ALA A 93 3.79 -1.63 -6.66
C ALA A 93 3.52 -0.15 -7.00
N ASP A 94 4.18 0.36 -8.05
CA ASP A 94 4.27 1.79 -8.36
C ASP A 94 3.81 2.15 -9.79
N GLY A 95 3.21 1.20 -10.50
CA GLY A 95 2.72 1.42 -11.86
C GLY A 95 3.84 1.51 -12.90
N GLY A 96 5.04 1.02 -12.58
CA GLY A 96 6.22 1.09 -13.44
C GLY A 96 6.97 2.41 -13.30
N PHE A 97 6.95 3.03 -12.12
CA PHE A 97 7.66 4.29 -11.86
C PHE A 97 9.17 4.08 -11.68
N ALA A 98 9.57 3.01 -10.99
CA ALA A 98 10.98 2.71 -10.72
C ALA A 98 11.70 1.97 -11.87
N GLY A 99 11.01 1.65 -12.97
CA GLY A 99 11.49 0.79 -14.06
C GLY A 99 11.66 1.50 -15.40
#